data_AF-A0A552I8P8-F1
#
_entry.id   AF-A0A552I8P8-F1
#
_cell.length_a   1.000
_cell.length_b   1.000
_cell.length_c   1.000
_cell.angle_alpha   90.00
_cell.angle_beta   90.00
_cell.angle_gamma   90.00
#
_symmetry.space_group_name_H-M   'P 1'
#
loop_
_entity.id
_entity.type
_entity.pdbx_description
1 polymer ?
#
loop_
_entity_poly.entity_id
_entity_poly.type
_entity_poly.pdbx_seq_one_letter_code
_entity_poly.pdbx_strand_id
1 'polypeptide(L)'
;MKVRTLAAFPQEWAATQNNLALAYRNRIRDDKAENIEKAIAYYQEVLKVYTFEAFPQDWATTQNNLAAAYTERIRGDKAENIEKAIAACQEALKVGVA
;
A
#
# COMPACT_ATOMS: atom_id res chain seq x y z
N MET A 1 -11.79 2.32 -26.30
CA MET A 1 -11.67 2.25 -24.83
C MET A 1 -10.18 2.35 -24.49
N LYS A 2 -9.70 3.45 -23.89
CA LYS A 2 -8.29 3.54 -23.47
C LYS A 2 -8.17 2.85 -22.11
N VAL A 3 -7.43 1.74 -22.07
CA VAL A 3 -7.17 0.97 -20.85
C VAL A 3 -6.34 1.83 -19.90
N ARG A 4 -6.69 1.87 -18.61
CA ARG A 4 -5.91 2.56 -17.58
C ARG A 4 -4.62 1.78 -17.31
N THR A 5 -3.56 2.10 -18.05
CA THR A 5 -2.23 1.49 -17.93
C THR A 5 -1.25 2.49 -17.32
N LEU A 6 -0.21 2.00 -16.63
CA LEU A 6 0.86 2.82 -16.03
C LEU A 6 1.42 3.89 -17.00
N ALA A 7 1.59 3.55 -18.28
CA ALA A 7 2.15 4.45 -19.28
C ALA A 7 1.21 5.57 -19.77
N ALA A 8 -0.12 5.41 -19.60
CA ALA A 8 -1.11 6.34 -20.15
C ALA A 8 -1.79 7.18 -19.07
N PHE A 9 -1.99 6.60 -17.89
CA PHE A 9 -2.75 7.18 -16.78
C PHE A 9 -2.15 6.70 -15.45
N PRO A 10 -0.92 7.13 -15.11
CA PRO A 10 -0.19 6.60 -13.96
C PRO A 10 -0.95 6.84 -12.64
N GLN A 11 -1.55 8.02 -12.46
CA GLN A 11 -2.30 8.36 -11.25
C GLN A 11 -3.56 7.50 -11.10
N GLU A 12 -4.36 7.35 -12.15
CA GLU A 12 -5.59 6.56 -12.12
C GLU A 12 -5.30 5.05 -12.04
N TRP A 13 -4.20 4.60 -12.63
CA TRP A 13 -3.69 3.25 -12.45
C TRP A 13 -3.31 3.01 -10.99
N ALA A 14 -2.55 3.92 -10.37
CA ALA A 14 -2.15 3.84 -8.97
C ALA A 14 -3.37 3.85 -8.02
N ALA A 15 -4.35 4.71 -8.26
CA ALA A 15 -5.60 4.74 -7.48
C ALA A 15 -6.33 3.39 -7.56
N THR A 16 -6.39 2.80 -8.76
CA THR A 16 -7.05 1.51 -8.99
C THR A 16 -6.29 0.38 -8.29
N GLN A 17 -4.96 0.38 -8.35
CA GLN A 17 -4.13 -0.60 -7.64
C GLN A 17 -4.22 -0.47 -6.12
N ASN A 18 -4.28 0.75 -5.58
CA ASN A 18 -4.45 1.00 -4.15
C ASN A 18 -5.79 0.45 -3.64
N ASN A 19 -6.86 0.61 -4.43
CA ASN A 19 -8.16 0.02 -4.12
C ASN A 19 -8.15 -1.52 -4.21
N LEU A 20 -7.44 -2.08 -5.20
CA LEU A 20 -7.27 -3.53 -5.32
C LEU A 20 -6.49 -4.10 -4.12
N ALA A 21 -5.44 -3.42 -3.68
CA ALA A 21 -4.68 -3.78 -2.49
C ALA A 21 -5.56 -3.79 -1.24
N LEU A 22 -6.40 -2.76 -1.07
CA LEU A 22 -7.37 -2.69 0.03
C LEU A 22 -8.39 -3.84 -0.02
N ALA A 23 -8.88 -4.17 -1.21
CA ALA A 23 -9.79 -5.29 -1.41
C ALA A 23 -9.15 -6.62 -1.02
N TYR A 24 -7.88 -6.86 -1.39
CA TYR A 24 -7.14 -8.03 -0.94
C TYR A 24 -6.94 -8.05 0.57
N ARG A 25 -6.57 -6.92 1.18
CA ARG A 25 -6.41 -6.81 2.64
C ARG A 25 -7.69 -7.22 3.37
N ASN A 26 -8.84 -6.73 2.90
CA ASN A 26 -10.14 -6.99 3.53
C ASN A 26 -10.78 -8.32 3.13
N ARG A 27 -10.19 -9.07 2.20
CA ARG A 27 -10.77 -10.32 1.69
C ARG A 27 -10.78 -11.40 2.76
N ILE A 28 -11.98 -11.88 3.10
CA ILE A 28 -12.21 -12.93 4.11
C ILE A 28 -12.11 -14.33 3.48
N ARG A 29 -12.38 -14.46 2.17
CA ARG A 29 -12.32 -15.74 1.44
C ARG A 29 -10.88 -16.05 0.99
N ASP A 30 -10.60 -17.34 0.84
CA ASP A 30 -9.29 -17.92 0.51
C ASP A 30 -8.22 -17.72 1.61
N ASP A 31 -6.95 -18.03 1.30
CA ASP A 31 -5.84 -17.88 2.23
C ASP A 31 -5.61 -16.40 2.58
N LYS A 32 -6.00 -16.02 3.80
CA LYS A 32 -5.79 -14.68 4.35
C LYS A 32 -4.30 -14.29 4.30
N ALA A 33 -3.38 -15.21 4.52
CA ALA A 33 -1.95 -14.91 4.48
C ALA A 33 -1.52 -14.48 3.07
N GLU A 34 -1.92 -15.24 2.04
CA GLU A 34 -1.63 -14.89 0.65
C GLU A 34 -2.30 -13.58 0.23
N ASN A 35 -3.53 -13.34 0.67
CA ASN A 35 -4.24 -12.09 0.40
C ASN A 35 -3.48 -10.88 0.98
N ILE A 36 -2.93 -11.00 2.20
CA ILE A 36 -2.11 -9.93 2.79
C ILE A 36 -0.80 -9.72 2.00
N GLU A 37 -0.11 -10.78 1.56
CA GLU A 37 1.09 -10.61 0.73
C GLU A 37 0.79 -9.88 -0.59
N LYS A 38 -0.36 -10.19 -1.23
CA LYS A 38 -0.80 -9.47 -2.43
C LYS A 38 -1.07 -7.99 -2.14
N ALA A 39 -1.77 -7.69 -1.05
CA ALA A 39 -2.03 -6.31 -0.65
C ALA A 39 -0.73 -5.52 -0.45
N ILE A 40 0.25 -6.10 0.27
CA ILE A 40 1.57 -5.51 0.48
C ILE A 40 2.26 -5.21 -0.86
N ALA A 41 2.31 -6.19 -1.77
CA ALA A 41 2.94 -6.02 -3.08
C ALA A 41 2.28 -4.90 -3.89
N TYR A 42 0.95 -4.83 -3.93
CA TYR A 42 0.25 -3.76 -4.65
C TYR A 42 0.48 -2.39 -4.03
N TYR A 43 0.45 -2.25 -2.71
CA TYR A 43 0.79 -0.97 -2.06
C TYR A 43 2.22 -0.53 -2.37
N GLN A 44 3.19 -1.45 -2.40
CA GLN A 44 4.56 -1.15 -2.79
C GLN A 44 4.68 -0.68 -4.25
N GLU A 45 3.92 -1.26 -5.18
CA GLU A 45 3.88 -0.77 -6.57
C GLU A 45 3.22 0.60 -6.69
N VAL A 46 2.17 0.88 -5.93
CA VAL A 46 1.51 2.20 -5.88
C VAL A 46 2.50 3.28 -5.43
N LEU A 47 3.36 2.99 -4.45
CA LEU A 47 4.38 3.92 -3.94
C LEU A 47 5.48 4.27 -4.96
N LYS A 48 5.58 3.55 -6.09
CA LYS A 48 6.45 3.95 -7.21
C LYS A 48 5.85 5.08 -8.05
N VAL A 49 4.55 5.31 -7.94
CA VAL A 49 3.81 6.35 -8.66
C VAL A 49 3.42 7.48 -7.72
N TYR A 50 2.77 7.14 -6.61
CA TYR A 50 2.51 8.09 -5.53
C TYR A 50 3.78 8.24 -4.72
N THR A 51 4.62 9.19 -5.11
CA THR A 51 5.82 9.56 -4.34
C THR A 51 5.51 10.72 -3.41
N PHE A 52 6.37 10.91 -2.40
CA PHE A 52 6.24 12.02 -1.44
C PHE A 52 6.25 13.38 -2.14
N GLU A 53 7.09 13.54 -3.17
CA GLU A 53 7.28 14.81 -3.89
C GLU A 53 6.11 15.15 -4.81
N ALA A 54 5.54 14.15 -5.49
CA ALA A 54 4.52 14.35 -6.51
C ALA A 54 3.10 14.30 -5.93
N PHE A 55 2.86 13.41 -4.97
CA PHE A 55 1.53 13.14 -4.41
C PHE A 55 1.60 12.88 -2.91
N PRO A 56 2.00 13.87 -2.09
CA PRO A 56 2.29 13.64 -0.67
C PRO A 56 1.11 13.01 0.08
N GLN A 57 -0.12 13.49 -0.13
CA GLN A 57 -1.31 12.98 0.56
C GLN A 57 -1.65 11.52 0.16
N ASP A 58 -1.56 11.20 -1.14
CA ASP A 58 -1.81 9.84 -1.63
C ASP A 58 -0.69 8.87 -1.20
N TRP A 59 0.55 9.34 -1.20
CA TRP A 59 1.70 8.59 -0.68
C TRP A 59 1.52 8.27 0.80
N ALA A 60 1.17 9.26 1.64
CA ALA A 60 0.94 9.04 3.07
C ALA A 60 -0.24 8.08 3.33
N THR A 61 -1.31 8.20 2.56
CA THR A 61 -2.47 7.29 2.62
C THR A 61 -2.04 5.86 2.27
N THR A 62 -1.23 5.70 1.22
CA THR A 62 -0.73 4.39 0.79
C THR A 62 0.21 3.79 1.85
N GLN A 63 1.09 4.59 2.44
CA GLN A 63 1.98 4.18 3.53
C GLN A 63 1.20 3.72 4.78
N ASN A 64 0.15 4.44 5.17
CA ASN A 64 -0.73 4.02 6.29
C ASN A 64 -1.41 2.67 6.02
N ASN A 65 -1.87 2.45 4.79
CA ASN A 65 -2.47 1.18 4.41
C ASN A 65 -1.44 0.04 4.38
N LEU A 66 -0.22 0.32 3.93
CA LEU A 66 0.89 -0.62 3.96
C LEU A 66 1.26 -0.99 5.41
N ALA A 67 1.28 -0.02 6.33
CA ALA A 67 1.50 -0.26 7.75
C ALA A 67 0.43 -1.19 8.35
N ALA A 68 -0.84 -0.96 8.02
CA ALA A 68 -1.93 -1.84 8.44
C ALA A 68 -1.75 -3.27 7.89
N ALA A 69 -1.37 -3.40 6.61
CA ALA A 69 -1.12 -4.71 6.00
C ALA A 69 0.04 -5.46 6.68
N TYR A 70 1.14 -4.77 7.02
CA TYR A 70 2.23 -5.37 7.79
C TYR A 70 1.81 -5.77 9.20
N THR A 71 0.96 -4.98 9.86
CA THR A 71 0.42 -5.32 11.18
C THR A 71 -0.44 -6.59 11.14
N GLU A 72 -1.23 -6.76 10.08
CA GLU A 72 -2.08 -7.92 9.81
C GLU A 72 -1.32 -9.14 9.23
N ARG A 73 -0.05 -8.96 8.83
CA ARG A 73 0.73 -9.99 8.13
C ARG A 73 0.95 -11.23 8.99
N ILE A 74 0.62 -12.39 8.41
CA ILE A 74 0.70 -13.71 9.05
C ILE A 74 2.06 -14.37 8.78
N ARG A 75 2.67 -14.13 7.61
CA ARG A 75 3.97 -14.71 7.22
C ARG A 75 5.13 -13.88 7.76
N GLY A 76 6.28 -14.54 7.93
CA GLY A 76 7.50 -13.92 8.44
C GLY A 76 7.52 -13.75 9.95
N ASP A 77 8.57 -13.12 10.45
CA ASP A 77 8.71 -12.83 11.87
C ASP A 77 7.77 -11.68 12.29
N LYS A 78 7.13 -11.83 13.46
CA LYS A 78 6.15 -10.85 13.92
C LYS A 78 6.81 -9.53 14.30
N ALA A 79 7.99 -9.55 14.91
CA ALA A 79 8.69 -8.32 15.28
C ALA A 79 9.14 -7.57 14.02
N GLU A 80 9.70 -8.27 13.03
CA GLU A 80 10.08 -7.65 11.74
C GLU A 80 8.87 -7.02 11.04
N ASN A 81 7.71 -7.69 11.07
CA ASN A 81 6.48 -7.13 10.49
C ASN A 81 6.04 -5.85 11.22
N ILE A 82 6.19 -5.79 12.55
CA ILE A 82 5.88 -4.57 13.32
C ILE A 82 6.88 -3.45 12.99
N GLU A 83 8.18 -3.74 12.87
CA GLU A 83 9.18 -2.73 12.48
C GLU A 83 8.86 -2.13 11.10
N LYS A 84 8.45 -2.95 10.14
CA LYS A 84 8.00 -2.47 8.82
C LYS A 84 6.75 -1.61 8.90
N ALA A 85 5.80 -1.95 9.77
CA ALA A 85 4.61 -1.15 10.00
C ALA A 85 4.95 0.21 10.61
N ILE A 86 5.85 0.24 11.61
CA ILE A 86 6.34 1.47 12.24
C ILE A 86 7.01 2.36 11.20
N ALA A 87 7.92 1.81 10.39
CA ALA A 87 8.60 2.56 9.34
C ALA A 87 7.60 3.18 8.35
N ALA A 88 6.59 2.43 7.90
CA ALA A 88 5.55 2.96 7.01
C ALA A 88 4.71 4.06 7.67
N CYS A 89 4.36 3.95 8.96
CA CYS A 89 3.70 5.03 9.69
C CYS A 89 4.59 6.29 9.82
N GLN A 90 5.88 6.11 10.10
CA GLN A 90 6.83 7.23 10.18
C GLN A 90 6.96 7.96 8.85
N GLU A 91 6.98 7.22 7.75
CA GLU A 91 6.91 7.79 6.41
C GLU A 91 5.61 8.60 6.25
N ALA A 92 4.43 8.02 6.49
CA ALA A 92 3.15 8.71 6.34
C ALA A 92 3.05 10.01 7.17
N LEU A 93 3.64 10.03 8.37
CA LEU A 93 3.63 11.21 9.24
C LEU A 93 4.39 12.41 8.65
N LYS A 94 5.35 12.22 7.75
CA LYS A 94 6.11 13.33 7.13
C LYS A 94 5.23 14.38 6.46
N VAL A 95 4.03 13.99 6.03
CA VAL A 95 3.05 14.89 5.38
C VAL A 95 2.21 15.65 6.42
N GLY A 96 2.01 15.11 7.62
CA GLY A 96 1.27 15.78 8.70
C GLY A 96 2.09 16.81 9.48
N VAL A 97 3.42 16.85 9.27
CA VAL A 97 4.34 17.82 9.90
C VAL A 97 4.80 18.92 8.93
N ALA A 98 4.29 18.91 7.68
CA ALA A 98 4.59 19.89 6.64
C ALA A 98 3.46 20.92 6.51
#